data_AF-A0A3M1U113-F1
#
_entry.id   AF-A0A3M1U113-F1
#
_cell.length_a   1.000
_cell.length_b   1.000
_cell.length_c   1.000
_cell.angle_alpha   90.00
_cell.angle_beta   90.00
_cell.angle_gamma   90.00
#
_symmetry.space_group_name_H-M   'P 1'
#
loop_
_entity.id
_entity.type
_entity.pdbx_description
1 polymer ?
#
loop_
_entity_poly.entity_id
_entity_poly.type
_entity_poly.pdbx_seq_one_letter_code
_entity_poly.pdbx_strand_id
1 'polypeptide(L)'
;MNYSKISAFLAITFGLIWISVFVADLFNVGVLGLLALSVVLSWAPGISAIVVQKWLYQEPLSKLGLSRKHFGAKWILTSIFGPYAILVSVIALVFLLGNLLHLPGFGFVVFGEGDPAFPAELSHYLSNLMGWNPGAMMPPEFWILVVFVLAAGFFFGPTFGLVTSLGEELGWRGLMLEETKKLGFLGS
;
A
#
# COMPACT_ATOMS: atom_id res chain seq x y z
N MET A 1 -26.67 10.89 -0.55
CA MET A 1 -25.62 10.38 0.31
C MET A 1 -26.32 9.91 1.58
N ASN A 2 -26.07 8.70 2.03
CA ASN A 2 -26.67 8.21 3.27
C ASN A 2 -25.70 8.41 4.45
N TYR A 3 -25.82 9.54 5.15
CA TYR A 3 -24.95 9.88 6.27
C TYR A 3 -24.98 8.84 7.40
N SER A 4 -26.14 8.24 7.67
CA SER A 4 -26.27 7.21 8.72
C SER A 4 -25.50 5.94 8.36
N LYS A 5 -25.47 5.58 7.08
CA LYS A 5 -24.73 4.42 6.58
C LYS A 5 -23.23 4.65 6.63
N ILE A 6 -22.78 5.85 6.23
CA ILE A 6 -21.38 6.28 6.34
C ILE A 6 -20.95 6.28 7.81
N SER A 7 -21.73 6.87 8.71
CA SER A 7 -21.38 6.92 10.13
C SER A 7 -21.30 5.54 10.76
N ALA A 8 -22.23 4.63 10.42
CA ALA A 8 -22.18 3.24 10.89
C ALA A 8 -20.93 2.51 10.39
N PHE A 9 -20.58 2.69 9.12
CA PHE A 9 -19.37 2.14 8.52
C PHE A 9 -18.10 2.64 9.23
N LEU A 10 -17.98 3.95 9.44
CA LEU A 10 -16.82 4.53 10.12
C LEU A 10 -16.75 4.06 11.57
N ALA A 11 -17.87 4.07 12.30
CA ALA A 11 -17.91 3.65 13.70
C ALA A 11 -17.47 2.19 13.88
N ILE A 12 -17.94 1.28 13.01
CA ILE A 12 -17.54 -0.14 13.08
C ILE A 12 -16.08 -0.30 12.67
N THR A 13 -15.63 0.38 11.59
CA THR A 13 -14.25 0.27 11.10
C THR A 13 -13.26 0.74 12.17
N PHE A 14 -13.45 1.95 12.70
CA PHE A 14 -12.60 2.47 13.76
C PHE A 14 -12.74 1.69 15.05
N GLY A 15 -13.95 1.23 15.39
CA GLY A 15 -14.19 0.39 16.56
C GLY A 15 -13.37 -0.91 16.50
N LEU A 16 -13.39 -1.61 15.37
CA LEU A 16 -12.58 -2.82 15.17
C LEU A 16 -11.09 -2.53 15.30
N ILE A 17 -10.60 -1.47 14.65
CA ILE A 17 -9.18 -1.08 14.72
C ILE A 17 -8.76 -0.78 16.17
N TRP A 18 -9.51 0.07 16.86
CA TRP A 18 -9.17 0.47 18.23
C TRP A 18 -9.27 -0.68 19.23
N ILE A 19 -10.29 -1.53 19.13
CA ILE A 19 -10.41 -2.73 19.98
C ILE A 19 -9.22 -3.65 19.76
N SER A 20 -8.84 -3.90 18.50
CA SER A 20 -7.69 -4.75 18.17
C SER A 20 -6.37 -4.19 18.69
N VAL A 21 -6.13 -2.88 18.53
CA VAL A 21 -4.93 -2.23 19.07
C VAL A 21 -4.91 -2.31 20.60
N PHE A 22 -6.04 -2.02 21.26
CA PHE A 22 -6.16 -2.11 22.71
C PHE A 22 -5.89 -3.52 23.23
N VAL A 23 -6.44 -4.54 22.56
CA VAL A 23 -6.18 -5.94 22.89
C VAL A 23 -4.71 -6.28 22.70
N ALA A 24 -4.09 -5.84 21.60
CA ALA A 24 -2.67 -6.12 21.34
C ALA A 24 -1.75 -5.50 22.40
N ASP A 25 -2.05 -4.29 22.84
CA ASP A 25 -1.36 -3.60 23.92
C ASP A 25 -1.55 -4.33 25.27
N LEU A 26 -2.79 -4.69 25.60
CA LEU A 26 -3.13 -5.42 26.83
C LEU A 26 -2.38 -6.74 26.98
N PHE A 27 -2.17 -7.46 25.87
CA PHE A 27 -1.46 -8.74 25.85
C PHE A 27 0.05 -8.60 25.53
N ASN A 28 0.58 -7.39 25.42
CA ASN A 28 1.99 -7.12 25.06
C ASN A 28 2.44 -7.94 23.84
N VAL A 29 1.63 -7.91 22.77
CA VAL A 29 1.89 -8.69 21.57
C VAL A 29 3.21 -8.26 20.94
N GLY A 30 4.13 -9.22 20.76
CA GLY A 30 5.45 -8.96 20.15
C GLY A 30 5.36 -8.60 18.65
N VAL A 31 6.49 -8.21 18.07
CA VAL A 31 6.60 -7.71 16.67
C VAL A 31 5.90 -8.63 15.64
N LEU A 32 6.10 -9.95 15.73
CA LEU A 32 5.45 -10.90 14.82
C LEU A 32 3.92 -10.90 14.95
N GLY A 33 3.40 -10.73 16.17
CA GLY A 33 1.97 -10.65 16.40
C GLY A 33 1.38 -9.31 15.94
N LEU A 34 2.13 -8.21 16.05
CA LEU A 34 1.74 -6.92 15.47
C LEU A 34 1.69 -6.96 13.94
N LEU A 35 2.65 -7.65 13.31
CA LEU A 35 2.62 -7.90 11.87
C LEU A 35 1.39 -8.73 11.47
N ALA A 36 1.11 -9.82 12.17
CA ALA A 36 -0.09 -10.62 11.93
C ALA A 36 -1.38 -9.79 12.13
N LEU A 37 -1.42 -8.96 13.17
CA LEU A 37 -2.53 -8.06 13.44
C LEU A 37 -2.74 -7.04 12.34
N SER A 38 -1.66 -6.46 11.77
CA SER A 38 -1.78 -5.49 10.68
C SER A 38 -2.47 -6.08 9.46
N VAL A 39 -2.19 -7.34 9.11
CA VAL A 39 -2.83 -8.05 8.00
C VAL A 39 -4.32 -8.23 8.26
N VAL A 40 -4.69 -8.59 9.50
CA VAL A 40 -6.10 -8.72 9.91
C VAL A 40 -6.80 -7.37 9.92
N LEU A 41 -6.12 -6.31 10.37
CA LEU A 41 -6.67 -4.96 10.43
C LEU A 41 -6.90 -4.33 9.05
N SER A 42 -6.12 -4.70 8.03
CA SER A 42 -6.40 -4.30 6.64
C SER A 42 -7.80 -4.74 6.18
N TRP A 43 -8.37 -5.78 6.80
CA TRP A 43 -9.73 -6.24 6.52
C TRP A 43 -10.83 -5.54 7.31
N ALA A 44 -10.50 -4.75 8.35
CA ALA A 44 -11.49 -4.02 9.14
C ALA A 44 -12.48 -3.20 8.29
N PRO A 45 -12.05 -2.38 7.30
CA PRO A 45 -12.98 -1.66 6.42
C PRO A 45 -13.84 -2.62 5.58
N GLY A 46 -13.28 -3.73 5.07
CA GLY A 46 -14.03 -4.70 4.28
C GLY A 46 -15.11 -5.43 5.09
N ILE A 47 -14.75 -5.86 6.30
CA ILE A 47 -15.69 -6.47 7.26
C ILE A 47 -16.79 -5.47 7.59
N SER A 48 -16.44 -4.24 7.92
CA SER A 48 -17.40 -3.18 8.25
C SER A 48 -18.36 -2.89 7.10
N ALA A 49 -17.85 -2.87 5.86
CA ALA A 49 -18.70 -2.71 4.70
C ALA A 49 -19.68 -3.86 4.51
N ILE A 50 -19.24 -5.11 4.71
CA ILE A 50 -20.12 -6.28 4.65
C ILE A 50 -21.19 -6.21 5.74
N VAL A 51 -20.81 -5.91 6.99
CA VAL A 51 -21.75 -5.77 8.12
C VAL A 51 -22.79 -4.69 7.85
N VAL A 52 -22.35 -3.49 7.48
CA VAL A 52 -23.25 -2.37 7.21
C VAL A 52 -24.15 -2.68 6.02
N GLN A 53 -23.57 -3.08 4.89
CA GLN A 53 -24.32 -3.30 3.65
C GLN A 53 -25.30 -4.46 3.78
N LYS A 54 -24.85 -5.63 4.29
CA LYS A 54 -25.64 -6.86 4.28
C LYS A 54 -26.52 -7.03 5.53
N TRP A 55 -26.06 -6.63 6.71
CA TRP A 55 -26.78 -6.88 7.96
C TRP A 55 -27.58 -5.67 8.44
N LEU A 56 -27.02 -4.46 8.39
CA LEU A 56 -27.75 -3.27 8.85
C LEU A 56 -28.73 -2.74 7.79
N TYR A 57 -28.29 -2.65 6.53
CA TYR A 57 -29.08 -2.05 5.45
C TYR A 57 -29.70 -3.07 4.48
N GLN A 58 -29.37 -4.36 4.61
CA GLN A 58 -29.92 -5.46 3.82
C GLN A 58 -29.84 -5.26 2.29
N GLU A 59 -28.79 -4.58 1.84
CA GLU A 59 -28.54 -4.32 0.42
C GLU A 59 -27.62 -5.37 -0.20
N PRO A 60 -27.68 -5.58 -1.53
CA PRO A 60 -26.79 -6.50 -2.20
C PRO A 60 -25.34 -5.99 -2.20
N LEU A 61 -24.38 -6.90 -2.02
CA LEU A 61 -22.93 -6.61 -2.06
C LEU A 61 -22.42 -6.29 -3.47
N SER A 62 -23.20 -6.58 -4.51
CA SER A 62 -22.83 -6.30 -5.91
C SER A 62 -22.61 -4.82 -6.21
N LYS A 63 -23.14 -3.92 -5.35
CA LYS A 63 -22.92 -2.47 -5.44
C LYS A 63 -21.55 -2.01 -4.95
N LEU A 64 -20.81 -2.84 -4.20
CA LEU A 64 -19.51 -2.48 -3.62
C LEU A 64 -18.33 -2.58 -4.62
N GLY A 65 -18.59 -2.45 -5.93
CA GLY A 65 -17.53 -2.41 -6.94
C GLY A 65 -16.87 -3.76 -7.28
N LEU A 66 -17.29 -4.87 -6.68
CA LEU A 66 -16.88 -6.24 -7.08
C LEU A 66 -17.50 -6.67 -8.42
N SER A 67 -17.29 -5.88 -9.47
CA SER A 67 -17.75 -6.23 -10.81
C SER A 67 -16.60 -6.77 -11.63
N ARG A 68 -16.71 -8.04 -12.04
CA ARG A 68 -15.77 -8.65 -13.00
C ARG A 68 -15.88 -8.07 -14.42
N LYS A 69 -16.83 -7.16 -14.67
CA LYS A 69 -17.10 -6.63 -16.02
C LYS A 69 -15.91 -5.94 -16.68
N HIS A 70 -14.96 -5.42 -15.91
CA HIS A 70 -13.78 -4.72 -16.42
C HIS A 70 -12.47 -5.52 -16.29
N PHE A 71 -12.53 -6.78 -15.85
CA PHE A 71 -11.37 -7.68 -15.76
C PHE A 71 -10.97 -8.19 -17.16
N GLY A 72 -10.44 -7.29 -17.99
CA GLY A 72 -9.82 -7.63 -19.27
C GLY A 72 -8.30 -7.76 -19.15
N ALA A 73 -7.67 -8.44 -20.11
CA ALA A 73 -6.20 -8.58 -20.17
C ALA A 73 -5.49 -7.22 -20.12
N LYS A 74 -6.03 -6.19 -20.79
CA LYS A 74 -5.51 -4.82 -20.73
C LYS A 74 -5.55 -4.24 -19.31
N TRP A 75 -6.63 -4.46 -18.56
CA TRP A 75 -6.75 -3.98 -17.18
C TRP A 75 -5.73 -4.68 -16.27
N ILE A 76 -5.61 -6.00 -16.37
CA ILE A 76 -4.64 -6.78 -15.59
C ILE A 76 -3.21 -6.33 -15.89
N LEU A 77 -2.85 -6.21 -17.18
CA LEU A 77 -1.53 -5.74 -17.60
C LEU A 77 -1.25 -4.32 -17.10
N THR A 78 -2.23 -3.42 -17.18
CA THR A 78 -2.06 -2.03 -16.72
C THR A 78 -1.92 -1.96 -15.20
N SER A 79 -2.68 -2.74 -14.44
CA SER A 79 -2.59 -2.78 -12.97
C SER A 79 -1.27 -3.40 -12.48
N ILE A 80 -0.75 -4.39 -13.20
CA ILE A 80 0.54 -5.01 -12.87
C ILE A 80 1.70 -4.10 -13.29
N PHE A 81 1.77 -3.69 -14.56
CA PHE A 81 2.93 -2.99 -15.10
C PHE A 81 2.87 -1.46 -14.93
N GLY A 82 1.69 -0.89 -14.70
CA GLY A 82 1.51 0.57 -14.54
C GLY A 82 2.35 1.18 -13.42
N PRO A 83 2.33 0.64 -12.19
CA PRO A 83 3.18 1.12 -11.11
C PRO A 83 4.68 1.08 -11.45
N TYR A 84 5.15 0.02 -12.13
CA TYR A 84 6.54 -0.08 -12.57
C TYR A 84 6.87 0.93 -13.66
N ALA A 85 5.96 1.15 -14.62
CA ALA A 85 6.13 2.16 -15.65
C ALA A 85 6.26 3.55 -15.03
N ILE A 86 5.46 3.87 -14.01
CA ILE A 86 5.57 5.13 -13.25
C ILE A 86 6.92 5.19 -12.53
N LEU A 87 7.32 4.14 -11.81
CA LEU A 87 8.58 4.10 -11.08
C LEU A 87 9.78 4.31 -12.02
N VAL A 88 9.84 3.58 -13.12
CA VAL A 88 10.88 3.71 -14.15
C VAL A 88 10.87 5.12 -14.73
N SER A 89 9.69 5.70 -14.98
CA SER A 89 9.57 7.07 -15.49
C SER A 89 10.11 8.09 -14.49
N VAL A 90 9.84 7.93 -13.19
CA VAL A 90 10.38 8.80 -12.13
C VAL A 90 11.90 8.68 -12.06
N ILE A 91 12.45 7.46 -12.04
CA ILE A 91 13.90 7.24 -12.02
C ILE A 91 14.55 7.86 -13.27
N ALA A 92 13.98 7.64 -14.45
CA ALA A 92 14.47 8.20 -15.70
C ALA A 92 14.42 9.74 -15.70
N LEU A 93 13.35 10.33 -15.15
CA LEU A 93 13.21 11.78 -15.02
C LEU A 93 14.26 12.35 -14.07
N VAL A 94 14.46 11.74 -12.90
CA VAL A 94 15.49 12.18 -11.94
C VAL A 94 16.88 12.03 -12.55
N PHE A 95 17.16 10.93 -13.25
CA PHE A 95 18.44 10.75 -13.94
C PHE A 95 18.66 11.80 -15.05
N LEU A 96 17.65 12.07 -15.88
CA LEU A 96 17.75 13.05 -16.95
C LEU A 96 17.95 14.48 -16.39
N LEU A 97 17.10 14.89 -15.45
CA LEU A 97 17.07 16.26 -14.95
C LEU A 97 18.18 16.53 -13.92
N GLY A 98 18.44 15.57 -13.03
CA GLY A 98 19.47 15.65 -11.99
C GLY A 98 20.86 15.32 -12.52
N ASN A 99 21.07 14.11 -13.05
CA ASN A 99 22.42 13.66 -13.42
C ASN A 99 22.90 14.24 -14.76
N LEU A 100 22.06 14.31 -15.79
CA LEU A 100 22.50 14.79 -17.11
C LEU A 100 22.44 16.33 -17.22
N LEU A 101 21.33 16.93 -16.82
CA LEU A 101 21.11 18.37 -16.96
C LEU A 101 21.54 19.21 -15.74
N HIS A 102 21.92 18.57 -14.63
CA HIS A 102 22.41 19.23 -13.41
C HIS A 102 21.48 20.34 -12.90
N LEU A 103 20.16 20.14 -13.02
CA LEU A 103 19.18 21.15 -12.61
C LEU A 103 19.12 21.25 -11.08
N PRO A 104 19.21 22.46 -10.50
CA PRO A 104 19.12 22.65 -9.06
C PRO A 104 17.73 22.26 -8.53
N GLY A 105 17.70 21.52 -7.42
CA GLY A 105 16.46 21.03 -6.79
C GLY A 105 16.00 19.64 -7.25
N PHE A 106 16.66 19.04 -8.25
CA PHE A 106 16.47 17.63 -8.59
C PHE A 106 17.49 16.75 -7.85
N GLY A 107 17.06 15.59 -7.38
CA GLY A 107 17.95 14.58 -6.79
C GLY A 107 18.82 13.88 -7.84
N PHE A 108 19.67 12.94 -7.41
CA PHE A 108 20.53 12.15 -8.29
C PHE A 108 20.20 10.66 -8.18
N VAL A 109 20.32 9.95 -9.30
CA VAL A 109 20.28 8.48 -9.32
C VAL A 109 21.72 7.95 -9.38
N VAL A 110 22.14 7.18 -8.40
CA VAL A 110 23.47 6.58 -8.36
C VAL A 110 23.36 5.09 -8.69
N PHE A 111 24.01 4.67 -9.77
CA PHE A 111 24.11 3.25 -10.13
C PHE A 111 25.47 2.71 -9.69
N GLY A 112 25.49 2.00 -8.56
CA GLY A 112 26.47 0.97 -8.22
C GLY A 112 27.93 1.37 -7.91
N GLU A 113 28.49 2.43 -8.48
CA GLU A 113 29.95 2.65 -8.39
C GLU A 113 30.38 4.11 -8.12
N GLY A 114 29.44 5.03 -7.90
CA GLY A 114 29.72 6.47 -7.93
C GLY A 114 30.12 7.16 -6.62
N ASP A 115 29.80 6.60 -5.45
CA ASP A 115 30.10 7.28 -4.18
C ASP A 115 30.39 6.30 -3.04
N PRO A 116 31.65 6.17 -2.57
CA PRO A 116 31.99 5.35 -1.40
C PRO A 116 31.35 5.86 -0.10
N ALA A 117 30.78 7.07 -0.05
CA ALA A 117 30.07 7.59 1.12
C ALA A 117 28.60 7.13 1.20
N PHE A 118 27.96 6.77 0.09
CA PHE A 118 26.55 6.37 0.06
C PHE A 118 26.25 5.07 0.85
N PRO A 119 27.06 4.00 0.75
CA PRO A 119 26.90 2.83 1.61
C PRO A 119 27.10 3.17 3.08
N ALA A 120 28.01 4.09 3.40
CA ALA A 120 28.33 4.47 4.77
C ALA A 120 27.19 5.26 5.43
N GLU A 121 26.61 6.26 4.76
CA GLU A 121 25.47 7.01 5.29
C GLU A 121 24.21 6.16 5.40
N LEU A 122 23.87 5.38 4.36
CA LEU A 122 22.70 4.49 4.41
C LEU A 122 22.86 3.41 5.50
N SER A 123 24.07 2.85 5.65
CA SER A 123 24.35 1.88 6.70
C SER A 123 24.22 2.50 8.10
N HIS A 124 24.67 3.74 8.29
CA HIS A 124 24.55 4.47 9.55
C HIS A 124 23.10 4.81 9.90
N TYR A 125 22.29 5.25 8.92
CA TYR A 125 20.86 5.49 9.12
C TYR A 125 20.10 4.21 9.50
N LEU A 126 20.37 3.11 8.78
CA LEU A 126 19.69 1.84 9.03
C LEU A 126 20.16 1.16 10.33
N SER A 127 21.43 1.32 10.71
CA SER A 127 21.95 0.81 11.98
C SER A 127 21.35 1.50 13.19
N ASN A 128 21.11 2.80 13.10
CA ASN A 128 20.45 3.55 14.16
C ASN A 128 18.95 3.23 14.27
N LEU A 129 18.30 2.86 13.16
CA LEU A 129 16.86 2.54 13.16
C LEU A 129 16.57 1.09 13.57
N MET A 130 17.42 0.13 13.20
CA MET A 130 17.15 -1.31 13.33
C MET A 130 18.16 -2.07 14.19
N GLY A 131 19.21 -1.42 14.72
CA GLY A 131 20.23 -2.08 15.55
C GLY A 131 21.10 -3.11 14.81
N TRP A 132 20.97 -3.19 13.49
CA TRP A 132 21.75 -4.05 12.59
C TRP A 132 22.55 -3.13 11.66
N ASN A 133 23.84 -3.38 11.44
CA ASN A 133 24.62 -2.81 10.33
C ASN A 133 24.36 -3.52 8.97
N PRO A 134 23.41 -3.06 8.12
CA PRO A 134 23.16 -3.69 6.83
C PRO A 134 24.28 -3.47 5.82
N GLY A 135 25.21 -2.53 6.07
CA GLY A 135 26.39 -2.33 5.22
C GLY A 135 27.29 -3.56 5.18
N ALA A 136 27.31 -4.38 6.22
CA ALA A 136 28.07 -5.64 6.26
C ALA A 136 27.38 -6.81 5.52
N MET A 137 26.09 -6.68 5.17
CA MET A 137 25.29 -7.74 4.55
C MET A 137 24.70 -7.33 3.20
N MET A 138 24.84 -6.06 2.80
CA MET A 138 24.50 -5.59 1.47
C MET A 138 25.49 -6.21 0.48
N PRO A 139 25.00 -6.93 -0.55
CA PRO A 139 25.85 -7.36 -1.65
C PRO A 139 26.59 -6.14 -2.23
N PRO A 140 27.85 -6.29 -2.66
CA PRO A 140 28.63 -5.20 -3.30
C PRO A 140 27.85 -4.55 -4.44
N GLU A 141 26.97 -5.31 -5.08
CA GLU A 141 26.06 -4.85 -6.10
C GLU A 141 24.72 -4.34 -5.51
N PHE A 142 24.65 -3.06 -5.14
CA PHE A 142 23.39 -2.40 -4.75
C PHE A 142 22.25 -2.61 -5.77
N TRP A 143 22.59 -2.79 -7.05
CA TRP A 143 21.62 -3.11 -8.11
C TRP A 143 20.91 -4.46 -7.90
N ILE A 144 21.56 -5.46 -7.28
CA ILE A 144 20.95 -6.76 -6.97
C ILE A 144 19.84 -6.57 -5.92
N LEU A 145 20.07 -5.73 -4.91
CA LEU A 145 19.06 -5.40 -3.90
C LEU A 145 17.84 -4.72 -4.54
N VAL A 146 18.07 -3.76 -5.44
CA VAL A 146 16.99 -3.08 -6.18
C VAL A 146 16.20 -4.10 -7.01
N VAL A 147 16.87 -4.96 -7.76
CA VAL A 147 16.22 -6.03 -8.55
C VAL A 147 15.44 -6.98 -7.64
N PHE A 148 15.99 -7.36 -6.49
CA PHE A 148 15.32 -8.25 -5.55
C PHE A 148 14.09 -7.59 -4.91
N VAL A 149 14.16 -6.32 -4.53
CA VAL A 149 13.00 -5.56 -4.01
C VAL A 149 11.93 -5.40 -5.08
N LEU A 150 12.30 -5.13 -6.33
CA LEU A 150 11.34 -5.05 -7.44
C LEU A 150 10.69 -6.39 -7.73
N ALA A 151 11.47 -7.47 -7.77
CA ALA A 151 10.98 -8.82 -7.97
C ALA A 151 10.08 -9.26 -6.80
N ALA A 152 10.50 -9.00 -5.56
CA ALA A 152 9.70 -9.25 -4.37
C ALA A 152 8.39 -8.45 -4.41
N GLY A 153 8.43 -7.17 -4.76
CA GLY A 153 7.24 -6.35 -4.96
C GLY A 153 6.30 -6.91 -6.03
N PHE A 154 6.86 -7.46 -7.12
CA PHE A 154 6.12 -8.07 -8.22
C PHE A 154 5.42 -9.37 -7.83
N PHE A 155 6.03 -10.17 -6.97
CA PHE A 155 5.42 -11.41 -6.49
C PHE A 155 4.53 -11.18 -5.28
N PHE A 156 5.04 -10.54 -4.22
CA PHE A 156 4.35 -10.36 -2.95
C PHE A 156 3.23 -9.32 -3.00
N GLY A 157 3.36 -8.28 -3.82
CA GLY A 157 2.33 -7.24 -3.97
C GLY A 157 1.02 -7.80 -4.54
N PRO A 158 1.02 -8.39 -5.74
CA PRO A 158 -0.17 -9.00 -6.34
C PRO A 158 -0.67 -10.28 -5.65
N THR A 159 0.10 -10.89 -4.74
CA THR A 159 -0.35 -12.09 -4.02
C THR A 159 -0.92 -11.72 -2.65
N PHE A 160 -0.06 -11.31 -1.72
CA PHE A 160 -0.46 -10.98 -0.35
C PHE A 160 -1.05 -9.58 -0.26
N GLY A 161 -0.46 -8.61 -0.96
CA GLY A 161 -0.96 -7.24 -0.99
C GLY A 161 -2.36 -7.14 -1.58
N LEU A 162 -2.70 -7.96 -2.58
CA LEU A 162 -4.06 -7.99 -3.15
C LEU A 162 -5.11 -8.47 -2.14
N VAL A 163 -4.76 -9.45 -1.30
CA VAL A 163 -5.64 -9.97 -0.26
C VAL A 163 -5.89 -8.91 0.81
N THR A 164 -4.84 -8.22 1.27
CA THR A 164 -5.00 -7.14 2.26
C THR A 164 -5.69 -5.92 1.68
N SER A 165 -5.38 -5.55 0.42
CA SER A 165 -6.02 -4.41 -0.25
C SER A 165 -7.49 -4.66 -0.56
N LEU A 166 -7.93 -5.93 -0.67
CA LEU A 166 -9.34 -6.23 -0.95
C LEU A 166 -10.27 -5.70 0.16
N GLY A 167 -9.83 -5.74 1.43
CA GLY A 167 -10.57 -5.15 2.54
C GLY A 167 -10.77 -3.64 2.35
N GLU A 168 -9.69 -2.94 1.99
CA GLU A 168 -9.71 -1.51 1.70
C GLU A 168 -10.55 -1.17 0.47
N GLU A 169 -10.45 -1.97 -0.59
CA GLU A 169 -11.25 -1.83 -1.81
C GLU A 169 -12.74 -1.93 -1.49
N LEU A 170 -13.16 -2.93 -0.70
CA LEU A 170 -14.57 -3.11 -0.35
C LEU A 170 -15.11 -1.98 0.53
N GLY A 171 -14.33 -1.51 1.50
CA GLY A 171 -14.74 -0.47 2.42
C GLY A 171 -14.67 0.93 1.83
N TRP A 172 -13.47 1.38 1.49
CA TRP A 172 -13.21 2.76 1.08
C TRP A 172 -13.65 3.01 -0.37
N ARG A 173 -13.27 2.12 -1.30
CA ARG A 173 -13.58 2.28 -2.73
C ARG A 173 -14.91 1.67 -3.14
N GLY A 174 -15.45 0.76 -2.33
CA GLY A 174 -16.77 0.17 -2.51
C GLY A 174 -17.83 1.00 -1.82
N LEU A 175 -17.98 0.82 -0.50
CA LEU A 175 -19.09 1.43 0.25
C LEU A 175 -18.98 2.96 0.30
N MET A 176 -17.84 3.50 0.75
CA MET A 176 -17.69 4.95 0.93
C MET A 176 -17.78 5.70 -0.39
N LEU A 177 -17.12 5.21 -1.44
CA LEU A 177 -17.18 5.83 -2.76
C LEU A 177 -18.60 5.83 -3.34
N GLU A 178 -19.33 4.71 -3.24
CA GLU A 178 -20.70 4.61 -3.75
C GLU A 178 -21.64 5.61 -3.03
N GLU A 179 -21.52 5.70 -1.70
CA GLU A 179 -22.35 6.63 -0.91
C GLU A 179 -21.99 8.10 -1.15
N THR A 180 -20.72 8.39 -1.46
CA THR A 180 -20.21 9.74 -1.75
C THR A 180 -20.25 10.11 -3.22
N LYS A 181 -20.56 9.19 -4.14
CA LYS A 181 -20.61 9.44 -5.60
C LYS A 181 -21.52 10.64 -5.94
N LYS A 182 -22.59 10.84 -5.16
CA LYS A 182 -23.53 11.97 -5.32
C LYS A 182 -22.90 13.35 -5.08
N LEU A 183 -21.69 13.43 -4.53
CA LEU A 183 -20.93 14.68 -4.38
C LEU A 183 -20.21 15.12 -5.65
N GLY A 184 -20.33 14.34 -6.75
CA GLY A 184 -19.81 14.72 -8.07
C GLY A 184 -18.34 14.36 -8.30
N PHE A 185 -17.68 13.71 -7.35
CA PHE A 185 -16.24 13.39 -7.42
C PHE A 185 -15.83 12.50 -8.60
N LEU A 186 -16.76 11.69 -9.13
CA LEU A 186 -16.51 10.78 -10.25
C LEU A 186 -17.42 10.99 -11.45
N GLY A 187 -18.16 12.10 -11.51
CA GLY A 187 -19.25 12.26 -12.46
C GLY A 187 -20.41 11.32 -12.13
N SER A 188 -21.63 11.87 -12.11
CA SER A 188 -22.86 11.10 -11.88
C SER A 188 -23.06 10.05 -12.96
#